data_AF-A0AAU9MZ96-F1
#
_entry.id   AF-A0AAU9MZ96-F1
#
_cell.length_a   1.000
_cell.length_b   1.000
_cell.length_c   1.000
_cell.angle_alpha   90.00
_cell.angle_beta   90.00
_cell.angle_gamma   90.00
#
_symmetry.space_group_name_H-M   'P 1'
#
loop_
_entity.id
_entity.type
_entity.pdbx_description
1 polymer ?
#
loop_
_entity_poly.entity_id
_entity_poly.type
_entity_poly.pdbx_seq_one_letter_code
_entity_poly.pdbx_strand_id
1 'polypeptide(L)'
;MPLVVFKSSFNGKRKQMESSSDCSIVSFYRALETGMFWFPAQVFNRENGHVGFIMSCYDAELCYDSHTDTFEARYPPHGTRAIASESGVTWERLRAAPVDNSPHDLLISNSLNDLRPKDHIEIQWRKNKQFPYGWWYGVIGHLESCDGNTTYCQCHTSNTLVVEFKQYAPGSRWRHMTINRKDHREEGNETEGFYGGIKKLYNKDDISMWQQFWPAGILE
;
A
#
# COMPACT_ATOMS: atom_id res chain seq x y z
N MET A 1 20.31 9.29 -16.19
CA MET A 1 18.93 9.03 -15.70
C MET A 1 18.39 10.35 -15.19
N PRO A 2 17.38 10.99 -15.83
CA PRO A 2 16.89 12.28 -15.39
C PRO A 2 15.92 12.08 -14.21
N LEU A 3 16.27 12.66 -13.06
CA LEU A 3 15.44 12.70 -11.86
C LEU A 3 14.34 13.76 -12.04
N VAL A 4 13.09 13.32 -11.94
CA VAL A 4 11.91 14.19 -11.95
C VAL A 4 11.82 14.92 -10.61
N VAL A 5 11.79 16.25 -10.67
CA VAL A 5 11.65 17.13 -9.50
C VAL A 5 10.18 17.18 -9.09
N PHE A 6 9.84 16.69 -7.90
CA PHE A 6 8.52 16.89 -7.30
C PHE A 6 8.37 18.35 -6.85
N LYS A 7 7.40 19.07 -7.43
CA LYS A 7 6.94 20.37 -6.94
C LYS A 7 5.67 20.15 -6.12
N SER A 8 5.76 20.23 -4.79
CA SER A 8 4.59 20.31 -3.93
C SER A 8 4.05 21.74 -3.91
N SER A 9 2.79 21.92 -4.30
CA SER A 9 2.07 23.19 -4.22
C SER A 9 1.39 23.31 -2.87
N PHE A 10 2.05 23.93 -1.89
CA PHE A 10 1.42 24.35 -0.63
C PHE A 10 0.89 25.79 -0.75
N ASN A 11 -0.43 25.93 -0.89
CA ASN A 11 -1.11 27.22 -0.80
C ASN A 11 -1.62 27.42 0.64
N GLY A 12 -0.90 28.21 1.44
CA GLY A 12 -1.27 28.54 2.80
C GLY A 12 -0.35 29.61 3.38
N LYS A 13 -0.86 30.85 3.48
CA LYS A 13 -0.14 32.06 3.93
C LYS A 13 0.65 31.83 5.23
N ARG A 14 1.99 31.88 5.18
CA ARG A 14 2.86 32.06 6.35
C ARG A 14 3.92 33.13 6.06
N LYS A 15 4.16 33.96 7.08
CA LYS A 15 5.15 35.05 7.15
C LYS A 15 6.46 34.66 6.46
N GLN A 16 6.98 35.58 5.65
CA GLN A 16 8.31 35.51 5.08
C GLN A 16 9.34 35.31 6.19
N MET A 17 9.91 34.11 6.24
CA MET A 17 11.24 33.91 6.78
C MET A 17 12.14 33.89 5.54
N GLU A 18 13.02 34.88 5.43
CA GLU A 18 14.04 34.94 4.38
C GLU A 18 14.86 33.64 4.45
N SER A 19 14.58 32.71 3.53
CA SER A 19 15.34 31.48 3.40
C SER A 19 16.60 31.79 2.60
N SER A 20 17.76 31.74 3.23
CA SER A 20 19.04 31.66 2.52
C SER A 20 19.03 30.39 1.67
N SER A 21 18.79 30.58 0.37
CA SER A 21 18.74 29.53 -0.62
C SER A 21 20.15 29.06 -0.93
N ASP A 22 20.56 27.93 -0.34
CA ASP A 22 21.56 27.02 -0.92
C ASP A 22 21.50 25.68 -0.18
N CYS A 23 20.38 24.96 -0.31
CA CYS A 23 20.37 23.55 0.03
C CYS A 23 21.03 22.77 -1.13
N SER A 24 22.36 22.73 -1.13
CA SER A 24 23.14 21.92 -2.07
C SER A 24 22.76 20.43 -1.97
N ILE A 25 22.96 19.66 -3.04
CA ILE A 25 22.80 18.18 -3.00
C ILE A 25 23.65 17.57 -1.87
N VAL A 26 24.82 18.16 -1.59
CA VAL A 26 25.73 17.74 -0.52
C VAL A 26 25.10 17.93 0.86
N SER A 27 24.38 19.03 1.11
CA SER A 27 23.70 19.23 2.39
C SER A 27 22.52 18.29 2.58
N PHE A 28 21.78 17.96 1.51
CA PHE A 28 20.73 16.93 1.58
C PHE A 28 21.30 15.55 1.86
N TYR A 29 22.35 15.15 1.13
CA TYR A 29 23.01 13.87 1.33
C TYR A 29 23.54 13.75 2.77
N ARG A 30 24.21 14.79 3.28
CA ARG A 30 24.65 14.82 4.69
C ARG A 30 23.49 14.74 5.68
N ALA A 31 22.39 15.45 5.44
CA ALA A 31 21.22 15.39 6.32
C ALA A 31 20.58 13.99 6.36
N LEU A 32 20.56 13.28 5.22
CA LEU A 32 20.11 11.90 5.13
C LEU A 32 21.05 10.95 5.88
N GLU A 33 22.35 11.00 5.60
CA GLU A 33 23.38 10.15 6.24
C GLU A 33 23.47 10.36 7.75
N THR A 34 23.17 11.56 8.25
CA THR A 34 23.20 11.89 9.68
C THR A 34 21.88 11.63 10.41
N GLY A 35 20.86 11.08 9.74
CA GLY A 35 19.55 10.85 10.33
C GLY A 35 18.82 12.15 10.74
N MET A 36 19.16 13.27 10.10
CA MET A 36 18.54 14.58 10.36
C MET A 36 17.36 14.86 9.43
N PHE A 37 17.07 13.96 8.49
CA PHE A 37 16.05 14.14 7.46
C PHE A 37 15.01 13.03 7.53
N TRP A 38 13.75 13.44 7.67
CA TRP A 38 12.57 12.57 7.56
C TRP A 38 11.95 12.74 6.18
N PHE A 39 11.59 11.64 5.54
CA PHE A 39 10.95 11.66 4.23
C PHE A 39 9.82 10.65 4.11
N PRO A 40 8.79 10.96 3.30
CA PRO A 40 7.68 10.05 3.09
C PRO A 40 8.09 8.90 2.17
N ALA A 41 7.72 7.69 2.56
CA ALA A 41 7.78 6.51 1.72
C ALA A 41 6.71 5.51 2.18
N GLN A 42 6.64 4.35 1.53
CA GLN A 42 5.83 3.25 2.03
C GLN A 42 6.68 2.09 2.50
N VAL A 43 6.22 1.43 3.57
CA VAL A 43 6.87 0.30 4.20
C VAL A 43 6.00 -0.95 4.03
N PHE A 44 6.58 -1.99 3.46
CA PHE A 44 5.97 -3.32 3.39
C PHE A 44 5.98 -4.02 4.76
N ASN A 45 4.93 -4.81 5.00
CA ASN A 45 4.78 -5.65 6.19
C ASN A 45 5.08 -4.88 7.48
N ARG A 46 4.36 -3.78 7.70
CA ARG A 46 4.45 -3.00 8.95
C ARG A 46 4.49 -3.92 10.17
N GLU A 47 5.26 -3.53 11.19
CA GLU A 47 5.45 -4.32 12.42
C GLU A 47 6.01 -5.72 12.11
N ASN A 48 6.97 -5.77 11.17
CA ASN A 48 7.62 -6.98 10.69
C ASN A 48 6.65 -8.09 10.25
N GLY A 49 5.51 -7.73 9.67
CA GLY A 49 4.53 -8.69 9.18
C GLY A 49 3.83 -9.47 10.29
N HIS A 50 3.49 -8.82 11.40
CA HIS A 50 2.50 -9.39 12.31
C HIS A 50 1.23 -9.79 11.53
N VAL A 51 0.52 -10.86 11.93
CA VAL A 51 -0.49 -11.58 11.12
C VAL A 51 -1.51 -10.68 10.40
N GLY A 52 -1.88 -9.53 10.99
CA GLY A 52 -2.81 -8.56 10.39
C GLY A 52 -2.24 -7.65 9.29
N PHE A 53 -0.92 -7.61 9.12
CA PHE A 53 -0.19 -6.70 8.21
C PHE A 53 0.64 -7.44 7.15
N ILE A 54 0.54 -8.77 7.07
CA ILE A 54 1.24 -9.55 6.05
C ILE A 54 0.65 -9.23 4.67
N MET A 55 1.54 -9.08 3.68
CA MET A 55 1.19 -8.66 2.32
C MET A 55 0.48 -7.30 2.31
N SER A 56 0.91 -6.40 3.22
CA SER A 56 0.43 -5.02 3.27
C SER A 56 1.56 -4.00 3.11
N CYS A 57 1.21 -2.76 2.75
CA CYS A 57 2.13 -1.65 2.60
C CYS A 57 1.49 -0.34 3.09
N TYR A 58 2.23 0.45 3.87
CA TYR A 58 1.73 1.65 4.54
C TYR A 58 2.63 2.86 4.37
N ASP A 59 2.02 4.04 4.26
CA ASP A 59 2.73 5.31 4.34
C ASP A 59 3.41 5.46 5.71
N ALA A 60 4.67 5.88 5.69
CA ALA A 60 5.47 6.20 6.85
C ALA A 60 6.43 7.35 6.54
N GLU A 61 6.78 8.10 7.58
CA GLU A 61 7.95 8.96 7.54
C GLU A 61 9.16 8.11 7.92
N LEU A 62 10.22 8.17 7.11
CA LEU A 62 11.45 7.40 7.29
C LEU A 62 12.63 8.30 7.61
N CYS A 63 13.50 7.82 8.49
CA CYS A 63 14.79 8.40 8.77
C CYS A 63 15.86 7.32 8.62
N TYR A 64 16.91 7.61 7.86
CA TYR A 64 18.02 6.67 7.65
C TYR A 64 18.97 6.67 8.86
N ASP A 65 19.44 5.49 9.24
CA ASP A 65 20.50 5.26 10.21
C ASP A 65 21.70 4.59 9.52
N SER A 66 22.75 5.37 9.29
CA SER A 66 23.97 4.93 8.62
C SER A 66 24.77 3.89 9.42
N HIS A 67 24.56 3.76 10.74
CA HIS A 67 25.31 2.80 11.56
C HIS A 67 24.85 1.37 11.33
N THR A 68 23.55 1.20 11.07
CA THR A 68 22.91 -0.10 10.87
C THR A 68 22.57 -0.36 9.41
N ASP A 69 22.67 0.66 8.54
CA ASP A 69 22.17 0.65 7.16
C ASP A 69 20.69 0.29 7.08
N THR A 70 19.90 0.88 7.99
CA THR A 70 18.45 0.67 8.08
C THR A 70 17.72 1.99 8.32
N PHE A 71 16.39 1.91 8.45
CA PHE A 71 15.52 3.07 8.68
C PHE A 71 14.74 2.94 9.99
N GLU A 72 14.54 4.08 10.65
CA GLU A 72 13.45 4.29 11.60
C GLU A 72 12.21 4.75 10.81
N ALA A 73 11.12 4.00 10.93
CA ALA A 73 9.84 4.33 10.33
C ALA A 73 8.87 4.85 11.39
N ARG A 74 8.16 5.94 11.08
CA ARG A 74 7.08 6.51 11.90
C ARG A 74 5.80 6.49 11.10
N TYR A 75 4.85 5.70 11.57
CA TYR A 75 3.53 5.63 10.96
C TYR A 75 2.65 6.78 11.46
N PRO A 76 1.83 7.39 10.59
CA PRO A 76 0.94 8.47 10.99
C PRO A 76 0.10 8.07 12.21
N PRO A 77 -0.12 8.97 13.19
CA PRO A 77 -0.98 8.66 14.32
C PRO A 77 -2.41 8.39 13.84
N HIS A 78 -3.10 7.49 14.54
CA HIS A 78 -4.46 7.08 14.16
C HIS A 78 -5.42 7.34 15.33
N GLY A 79 -6.28 8.34 15.18
CA GLY A 79 -7.21 8.75 16.24
C GLY A 79 -6.45 9.15 17.51
N THR A 80 -6.72 8.45 18.63
CA THR A 80 -6.07 8.66 19.93
C THR A 80 -4.80 7.81 20.14
N ARG A 81 -4.43 6.96 19.17
CA ARG A 81 -3.25 6.09 19.30
C ARG A 81 -1.96 6.88 19.15
N ALA A 82 -0.97 6.51 19.96
CA ALA A 82 0.38 7.02 19.84
C ALA A 82 0.96 6.73 18.45
N ILE A 83 1.94 7.54 18.05
CA ILE A 83 2.74 7.30 16.85
C ILE A 83 3.40 5.93 17.01
N ALA A 84 3.12 5.03 16.07
CA ALA A 84 3.79 3.74 16.01
C ALA A 84 5.13 3.95 15.30
N SER A 85 6.21 3.48 15.91
CA SER A 85 7.54 3.51 15.32
C SER A 85 8.07 2.09 15.13
N GLU A 86 8.80 1.88 14.06
CA GLU A 86 9.48 0.62 13.74
C GLU A 86 10.93 0.92 13.40
N SER A 87 11.87 0.31 14.13
CA SER A 87 13.30 0.41 13.88
C SER A 87 13.79 -0.76 13.04
N GLY A 88 14.88 -0.58 12.28
CA GLY A 88 15.50 -1.67 11.54
C GLY A 88 14.76 -2.01 10.24
N VAL A 89 14.00 -1.07 9.67
CA VAL A 89 13.36 -1.27 8.37
C VAL A 89 14.46 -1.29 7.31
N THR A 90 14.51 -2.33 6.49
CA THR A 90 15.55 -2.49 5.47
C THR A 90 15.14 -1.87 4.13
N TRP A 91 16.12 -1.61 3.27
CA TRP A 91 15.89 -1.03 1.93
C TRP A 91 14.89 -1.81 1.08
N GLU A 92 14.89 -3.14 1.17
CA GLU A 92 14.01 -4.00 0.35
C GLU A 92 12.54 -3.80 0.72
N ARG A 93 12.26 -3.42 1.98
CA ARG A 93 10.90 -3.18 2.49
C ARG A 93 10.35 -1.82 2.12
N LEU A 94 11.12 -0.98 1.44
CA LEU A 94 10.71 0.37 1.08
C LEU A 94 10.23 0.44 -0.37
N ARG A 95 9.23 1.28 -0.59
CA ARG A 95 8.87 1.75 -1.94
C ARG A 95 8.46 3.20 -1.92
N ALA A 96 8.55 3.84 -3.08
CA ALA A 96 7.90 5.13 -3.28
C ALA A 96 6.37 4.97 -3.19
N ALA A 97 5.69 6.01 -2.71
CA ALA A 97 4.23 6.03 -2.71
C ALA A 97 3.71 5.87 -4.16
N PRO A 98 2.81 4.91 -4.44
CA PRO A 98 2.35 4.62 -5.79
C PRO A 98 1.43 5.70 -6.37
N VAL A 99 0.92 6.60 -5.52
CA VAL A 99 -0.01 7.68 -5.87
C VAL A 99 0.27 8.90 -5.00
N ASP A 100 0.23 10.10 -5.59
CA ASP A 100 0.44 11.39 -4.90
C ASP A 100 -0.86 11.90 -4.22
N ASN A 101 -1.60 11.00 -3.58
CA ASN A 101 -2.88 11.31 -2.92
C ASN A 101 -2.75 11.18 -1.40
N SER A 102 -3.68 11.76 -0.65
CA SER A 102 -3.72 11.53 0.80
C SER A 102 -3.96 10.04 1.08
N PRO A 103 -3.36 9.46 2.12
CA PRO A 103 -3.66 8.08 2.52
C PRO A 103 -5.11 7.88 3.01
N HIS A 104 -5.88 8.96 3.20
CA HIS A 104 -7.31 8.90 3.50
C HIS A 104 -8.20 8.94 2.26
N ASP A 105 -7.62 9.24 1.10
CA ASP A 105 -8.36 9.37 -0.15
C ASP A 105 -8.61 7.99 -0.77
N LEU A 106 -9.87 7.77 -1.13
CA LEU A 106 -10.27 6.60 -1.90
C LEU A 106 -9.67 6.69 -3.30
N LEU A 107 -8.89 5.68 -3.71
CA LEU A 107 -8.41 5.60 -5.08
C LEU A 107 -9.59 5.27 -6.01
N ILE A 108 -9.94 6.21 -6.89
CA ILE A 108 -10.91 5.99 -7.96
C ILE A 108 -10.13 5.56 -9.21
N SER A 109 -10.18 4.27 -9.52
CA SER A 109 -9.53 3.68 -10.69
C SER A 109 -10.57 3.03 -11.60
N ASN A 110 -10.42 3.23 -12.91
CA ASN A 110 -11.21 2.53 -13.93
C ASN A 110 -10.71 1.09 -14.18
N SER A 111 -9.60 0.66 -13.55
CA SER A 111 -9.00 -0.66 -13.77
C SER A 111 -9.94 -1.82 -13.43
N LEU A 112 -10.97 -1.59 -12.60
CA LEU A 112 -11.95 -2.61 -12.20
C LEU A 112 -12.64 -3.29 -13.39
N ASN A 113 -12.90 -2.56 -14.48
CA ASN A 113 -13.58 -3.11 -15.66
C ASN A 113 -12.69 -4.08 -16.43
N ASP A 114 -11.37 -3.89 -16.38
CA ASP A 114 -10.39 -4.70 -17.12
C ASP A 114 -9.86 -5.89 -16.31
N LEU A 115 -10.33 -6.06 -15.06
CA LEU A 115 -9.92 -7.16 -14.21
C LEU A 115 -10.49 -8.50 -14.67
N ARG A 116 -9.58 -9.47 -14.75
CA ARG A 116 -9.82 -10.85 -15.13
C ARG A 116 -9.21 -11.78 -14.07
N PRO A 117 -9.71 -13.01 -13.95
CA PRO A 117 -9.06 -14.01 -13.10
C PRO A 117 -7.55 -14.10 -13.36
N LYS A 118 -6.78 -14.24 -12.28
CA LYS A 118 -5.31 -14.24 -12.22
C LYS A 118 -4.63 -12.87 -12.34
N ASP A 119 -5.37 -11.79 -12.57
CA ASP A 119 -4.78 -10.46 -12.47
C ASP A 119 -4.34 -10.16 -11.03
N HIS A 120 -3.20 -9.48 -10.90
CA HIS A 120 -2.64 -9.06 -9.63
C HIS A 120 -3.12 -7.64 -9.32
N ILE A 121 -3.45 -7.39 -8.06
CA ILE A 121 -3.99 -6.10 -7.64
C ILE A 121 -3.39 -5.63 -6.32
N GLU A 122 -3.54 -4.33 -6.09
CA GLU A 122 -3.49 -3.71 -4.79
C GLU A 122 -4.89 -3.21 -4.43
N ILE A 123 -5.32 -3.47 -3.21
CA ILE A 123 -6.60 -3.00 -2.68
C ILE A 123 -6.35 -2.17 -1.43
N GLN A 124 -6.99 -1.00 -1.36
CA GLN A 124 -6.99 -0.19 -0.16
C GLN A 124 -7.82 -0.90 0.92
N TRP A 125 -7.32 -0.94 2.16
CA TRP A 125 -8.10 -1.40 3.31
C TRP A 125 -7.81 -0.54 4.54
N ARG A 126 -8.83 -0.33 5.36
CA ARG A 126 -8.69 0.32 6.68
C ARG A 126 -9.64 -0.30 7.70
N LYS A 127 -9.23 -0.34 8.96
CA LYS A 127 -10.06 -0.89 10.05
C LYS A 127 -11.32 -0.07 10.32
N ASN A 128 -11.20 1.25 10.28
CA ASN A 128 -12.33 2.18 10.39
C ASN A 128 -12.00 3.51 9.70
N LYS A 129 -12.99 4.40 9.60
CA LYS A 129 -12.87 5.66 8.85
C LYS A 129 -11.89 6.69 9.42
N GLN A 130 -11.40 6.50 10.64
CA GLN A 130 -10.35 7.33 11.25
C GLN A 130 -8.94 6.86 10.89
N PHE A 131 -8.79 5.63 10.36
CA PHE A 131 -7.52 5.13 9.90
C PHE A 131 -7.30 5.50 8.42
N PRO A 132 -6.06 5.80 8.01
CA PRO A 132 -5.69 5.81 6.61
C PRO A 132 -5.85 4.42 6.00
N TYR A 133 -5.95 4.38 4.68
CA TYR A 133 -5.81 3.14 3.94
C TYR A 133 -4.36 2.65 3.98
N GLY A 134 -4.19 1.36 4.23
CA GLY A 134 -3.02 0.62 3.75
C GLY A 134 -3.35 -0.08 2.43
N TRP A 135 -2.33 -0.59 1.76
CA TRP A 135 -2.46 -1.36 0.52
C TRP A 135 -2.24 -2.82 0.80
N TRP A 136 -3.14 -3.69 0.35
CA TRP A 136 -2.98 -5.14 0.40
C TRP A 136 -2.83 -5.70 -0.99
N TYR A 137 -1.95 -6.69 -1.11
CA TYR A 137 -1.82 -7.45 -2.33
C TYR A 137 -2.88 -8.54 -2.41
N GLY A 138 -3.50 -8.67 -3.58
CA GLY A 138 -4.48 -9.70 -3.88
C GLY A 138 -4.37 -10.18 -5.32
N VAL A 139 -5.05 -11.28 -5.60
CA VAL A 139 -5.18 -11.83 -6.95
C VAL A 139 -6.66 -11.99 -7.28
N ILE A 140 -7.08 -11.67 -8.50
CA ILE A 140 -8.47 -11.89 -8.91
C ILE A 140 -8.73 -13.39 -9.06
N GLY A 141 -9.72 -13.88 -8.33
CA GLY A 141 -10.20 -15.25 -8.35
C GLY A 141 -11.26 -15.50 -9.43
N HIS A 142 -11.71 -16.74 -9.47
CA HIS A 142 -12.90 -17.11 -10.23
C HIS A 142 -14.16 -17.00 -9.35
N LEU A 143 -15.32 -16.81 -9.98
CA LEU A 143 -16.61 -16.93 -9.30
C LEU A 143 -16.80 -18.38 -8.82
N GLU A 144 -17.51 -18.58 -7.71
CA GLU A 144 -17.80 -19.92 -7.17
C GLU A 144 -18.52 -20.82 -8.18
N SER A 145 -19.35 -20.23 -9.06
CA SER A 145 -20.06 -20.95 -10.11
C SER A 145 -19.20 -21.30 -11.33
N CYS A 146 -17.93 -20.87 -11.35
CA CYS A 146 -17.02 -21.11 -12.47
C CYS A 146 -16.08 -22.27 -12.13
N ASP A 147 -15.89 -23.17 -13.08
CA ASP A 147 -14.96 -24.31 -12.98
C ASP A 147 -13.47 -23.93 -13.11
N GLY A 148 -13.14 -22.64 -13.15
CA GLY A 148 -11.77 -22.15 -13.30
C GLY A 148 -11.15 -22.35 -14.67
N ASN A 149 -11.93 -22.70 -15.71
CA ASN A 149 -11.34 -22.95 -17.02
C ASN A 149 -10.79 -21.68 -17.67
N THR A 150 -9.51 -21.71 -18.01
CA THR A 150 -8.79 -20.55 -18.58
C THR A 150 -9.24 -20.16 -19.97
N THR A 151 -9.90 -21.04 -20.72
CA THR A 151 -10.26 -20.82 -22.13
C THR A 151 -11.67 -20.27 -22.33
N TYR A 152 -12.62 -20.60 -21.43
CA TYR A 152 -14.02 -20.21 -21.60
C TYR A 152 -14.67 -19.55 -20.37
N CYS A 153 -13.91 -19.26 -19.30
CA CYS A 153 -14.51 -18.57 -18.17
C CYS A 153 -15.08 -17.19 -18.56
N GLN A 154 -16.30 -16.92 -18.12
CA GLN A 154 -16.99 -15.63 -18.34
C GLN A 154 -16.96 -14.77 -17.07
N CYS A 155 -16.06 -15.03 -16.13
CA CYS A 155 -15.97 -14.25 -14.88
C CYS A 155 -15.70 -12.75 -15.14
N HIS A 156 -15.04 -12.42 -16.25
CA HIS A 156 -14.73 -11.04 -16.64
C HIS A 156 -15.97 -10.24 -17.07
N THR A 157 -17.08 -10.88 -17.44
CA THR A 157 -18.32 -10.20 -17.85
C THR A 157 -19.29 -9.98 -16.67
N SER A 158 -19.09 -10.69 -15.57
CA SER A 158 -19.89 -10.51 -14.35
C SER A 158 -19.52 -9.21 -13.64
N ASN A 159 -20.51 -8.49 -13.12
CA ASN A 159 -20.22 -7.32 -12.28
C ASN A 159 -19.53 -7.72 -10.96
N THR A 160 -19.71 -8.96 -10.53
CA THR A 160 -19.09 -9.50 -9.33
C THR A 160 -17.65 -9.91 -9.61
N LEU A 161 -16.72 -9.41 -8.80
CA LEU A 161 -15.30 -9.76 -8.77
C LEU A 161 -15.01 -10.49 -7.46
N VAL A 162 -14.20 -11.54 -7.52
CA VAL A 162 -13.66 -12.23 -6.34
C VAL A 162 -12.19 -11.83 -6.21
N VAL A 163 -11.81 -11.31 -5.05
CA VAL A 163 -10.42 -11.06 -4.68
C VAL A 163 -9.97 -12.17 -3.75
N GLU A 164 -8.86 -12.81 -4.09
CA GLU A 164 -8.21 -13.85 -3.33
C GLU A 164 -6.94 -13.33 -2.64
N PHE A 165 -6.90 -13.48 -1.33
CA PHE A 165 -5.75 -13.20 -0.47
C PHE A 165 -5.04 -14.51 -0.15
N LYS A 166 -4.14 -14.95 -1.03
CA LYS A 166 -3.62 -16.31 -0.97
C LYS A 166 -2.70 -16.61 0.23
N GLN A 167 -2.35 -15.61 1.01
CA GLN A 167 -1.65 -15.75 2.28
C GLN A 167 -2.49 -16.42 3.38
N TYR A 168 -3.82 -16.36 3.30
CA TYR A 168 -4.71 -16.99 4.29
C TYR A 168 -5.09 -18.43 3.92
N ALA A 169 -5.50 -19.25 4.88
CA ALA A 169 -5.93 -20.62 4.64
C ALA A 169 -7.24 -20.67 3.82
N PRO A 170 -7.50 -21.73 3.05
CA PRO A 170 -8.73 -21.86 2.26
C PRO A 170 -10.03 -21.70 3.06
N GLY A 171 -10.04 -22.07 4.34
CA GLY A 171 -11.19 -21.92 5.24
C GLY A 171 -11.27 -20.58 5.98
N SER A 172 -10.28 -19.69 5.80
CA SER A 172 -10.24 -18.41 6.48
C SER A 172 -11.25 -17.44 5.88
N ARG A 173 -11.98 -16.71 6.73
CA ARG A 173 -12.90 -15.65 6.28
C ARG A 173 -12.19 -14.51 5.53
N TRP A 174 -10.89 -14.35 5.75
CA TRP A 174 -10.07 -13.31 5.11
C TRP A 174 -9.52 -13.74 3.75
N ARG A 175 -9.71 -15.00 3.35
CA ARG A 175 -9.17 -15.56 2.11
C ARG A 175 -9.82 -14.95 0.87
N HIS A 176 -11.13 -14.71 0.92
CA HIS A 176 -11.92 -14.27 -0.21
C HIS A 176 -12.71 -13.02 0.15
N MET A 177 -12.82 -12.13 -0.81
CA MET A 177 -13.72 -11.00 -0.75
C MET A 177 -14.44 -10.87 -2.09
N THR A 178 -15.71 -10.51 -2.04
CA THR A 178 -16.52 -10.21 -3.22
C THR A 178 -16.73 -8.71 -3.35
N ILE A 179 -16.54 -8.19 -4.56
CA ILE A 179 -16.65 -6.76 -4.87
C ILE A 179 -17.52 -6.57 -6.10
N ASN A 180 -18.33 -5.52 -6.13
CA ASN A 180 -19.08 -5.14 -7.31
C ASN A 180 -18.29 -4.11 -8.13
N ARG A 181 -17.90 -4.45 -9.36
CA ARG A 181 -17.15 -3.53 -10.23
C ARG A 181 -17.98 -2.33 -10.72
N LYS A 182 -19.32 -2.41 -10.63
CA LYS A 182 -20.22 -1.33 -11.06
C LYS A 182 -20.35 -0.30 -9.93
N ASP A 183 -19.96 0.94 -10.21
CA ASP A 183 -20.05 2.07 -9.28
C ASP A 183 -19.32 1.83 -7.94
N HIS A 184 -18.25 1.01 -7.96
CA HIS A 184 -17.49 0.61 -6.78
C HIS A 184 -17.05 1.82 -5.95
N ARG A 185 -17.31 1.75 -4.65
CA ARG A 185 -16.86 2.71 -3.64
C ARG A 185 -16.24 1.95 -2.48
N GLU A 186 -15.96 2.65 -1.39
CA GLU A 186 -15.64 1.96 -0.16
C GLU A 186 -16.81 1.06 0.29
N GLU A 187 -16.52 -0.22 0.50
CA GLU A 187 -17.44 -1.24 0.99
C GLU A 187 -16.89 -1.89 2.26
N GLY A 188 -17.76 -2.40 3.13
CA GLY A 188 -17.36 -3.09 4.35
C GLY A 188 -17.98 -2.52 5.62
N ASN A 189 -17.46 -2.94 6.77
CA ASN A 189 -18.02 -2.66 8.09
C ASN A 189 -16.92 -2.70 9.17
N GLU A 190 -17.24 -2.37 10.42
CA GLU A 190 -16.23 -2.34 11.49
C GLU A 190 -15.69 -3.72 11.91
N THR A 191 -16.37 -4.81 11.51
CA THR A 191 -15.95 -6.19 11.82
C THR A 191 -14.91 -6.69 10.83
N GLU A 192 -15.12 -6.42 9.54
CA GLU A 192 -14.27 -6.86 8.42
C GLU A 192 -13.29 -5.77 7.95
N GLY A 193 -13.48 -4.54 8.44
CA GLY A 193 -12.84 -3.37 7.89
C GLY A 193 -13.50 -2.90 6.60
N PHE A 194 -12.96 -1.83 6.07
CA PHE A 194 -13.45 -1.14 4.89
C PHE A 194 -12.44 -1.29 3.76
N TYR A 195 -12.90 -1.83 2.64
CA TYR A 195 -12.14 -2.03 1.42
C TYR A 195 -12.45 -0.90 0.45
N GLY A 196 -11.41 -0.24 -0.02
CA GLY A 196 -11.50 0.96 -0.83
C GLY A 196 -11.15 0.72 -2.29
N GLY A 197 -10.29 1.58 -2.82
CA GLY A 197 -9.90 1.59 -4.21
C GLY A 197 -9.04 0.39 -4.58
N ILE A 198 -9.18 -0.05 -5.84
CA ILE A 198 -8.42 -1.15 -6.40
C ILE A 198 -7.56 -0.66 -7.55
N LYS A 199 -6.30 -1.06 -7.56
CA LYS A 199 -5.34 -0.80 -8.63
C LYS A 199 -4.86 -2.13 -9.20
N LYS A 200 -4.96 -2.29 -10.53
CA LYS A 200 -4.35 -3.42 -11.22
C LYS A 200 -2.82 -3.25 -11.29
N LEU A 201 -2.08 -4.30 -10.97
CA LEU A 201 -0.63 -4.39 -11.13
C LEU A 201 -0.32 -4.95 -12.52
N TYR A 202 0.22 -4.10 -13.40
CA TYR A 202 0.61 -4.50 -14.76
C TYR A 202 2.08 -4.89 -14.84
N ASN A 203 2.94 -4.24 -14.06
CA ASN A 203 4.38 -4.47 -14.10
C ASN A 203 4.73 -5.75 -13.33
N LYS A 204 5.56 -6.60 -13.95
CA LYS A 204 6.09 -7.79 -13.30
C LYS A 204 7.00 -7.45 -12.12
N ASP A 205 7.73 -6.34 -12.19
CA ASP A 205 8.64 -5.94 -11.11
C ASP A 205 7.86 -5.60 -9.83
N ASP A 206 6.74 -4.88 -9.95
CA ASP A 206 5.85 -4.58 -8.82
C ASP A 206 5.27 -5.86 -8.20
N ILE A 207 4.88 -6.82 -9.06
CA ILE A 207 4.37 -8.12 -8.61
C ILE A 207 5.47 -8.92 -7.91
N SER A 208 6.69 -8.95 -8.47
CA SER A 208 7.83 -9.63 -7.88
C SER A 208 8.25 -9.01 -6.54
N MET A 209 8.18 -7.68 -6.42
CA MET A 209 8.40 -6.97 -5.15
C MET A 209 7.42 -7.45 -4.07
N TRP A 210 6.12 -7.55 -4.38
CA TRP A 210 5.14 -8.12 -3.46
C TRP A 210 5.42 -9.58 -3.11
N GLN A 211 5.80 -10.39 -4.08
CA GLN A 211 6.04 -11.83 -3.89
C GLN A 211 7.24 -12.13 -2.98
N GLN A 212 8.22 -11.22 -2.86
CA GLN A 212 9.33 -11.36 -1.91
C GLN A 212 8.86 -11.36 -0.45
N PHE A 213 7.68 -10.78 -0.17
CA PHE A 213 7.09 -10.67 1.16
C PHE A 213 6.10 -11.79 1.48
N TRP A 214 6.03 -12.82 0.63
CA TRP A 214 5.14 -13.95 0.85
C TRP A 214 5.48 -14.64 2.18
N PRO A 215 4.48 -14.93 3.03
CA PRO A 215 4.76 -15.59 4.30
C PRO A 215 5.27 -17.01 4.08
N ALA A 216 6.19 -17.46 4.91
CA ALA A 216 6.73 -18.82 4.86
C ALA A 216 5.68 -19.91 5.17
N GLY A 217 4.59 -19.53 5.84
CA GLY A 217 3.45 -20.39 6.16
C GLY A 217 2.12 -19.74 5.80
N ILE A 218 1.07 -20.55 5.75
CA ILE A 218 -0.30 -20.09 5.54
C ILE A 218 -0.85 -19.52 6.85
N LEU A 219 -1.50 -18.36 6.80
CA LEU A 219 -2.15 -17.72 7.94
C LEU A 219 -3.54 -18.31 8.18
N GLU A 220 -3.91 -18.56 9.43
CA GLU A 220 -5.25 -19.06 9.81
C GLU A 220 -6.31 -17.94 9.81
#